data_AF-A0A1Y2HA14-F1
#
_entry.id   AF-A0A1Y2HA14-F1
#
_cell.length_a   1.000
_cell.length_b   1.000
_cell.length_c   1.000
_cell.angle_alpha   90.00
_cell.angle_beta   90.00
_cell.angle_gamma   90.00
#
_symmetry.space_group_name_H-M   'P 1'
#
loop_
_entity.id
_entity.type
_entity.pdbx_description
1 polymer ?
#
loop_
_entity_poly.entity_id
_entity_poly.type
_entity_poly.pdbx_seq_one_letter_code
_entity_poly.pdbx_strand_id
1 'polypeptide(L)'
;MLGFIATVPSHLRTEMGHVWYDTRYRGTFWAFEELGFRRVEWKCDERNKASKGAAESLGFAYEGAFRKHMVVRDGFARTSLYFAMTDNDWRDSVKGKLWKRLGIAS
;
A
#
# COMPACT_ATOMS: atom_id res chain seq x y z
N MET A 1 -7.30 -10.67 -6.36
CA MET A 1 -6.01 -10.63 -7.10
C MET A 1 -5.22 -9.39 -6.76
N LEU A 2 -4.15 -9.51 -5.96
CA LEU A 2 -3.19 -8.43 -5.72
C LEU A 2 -2.27 -8.21 -6.93
N GLY A 3 -1.91 -6.97 -7.23
CA GLY A 3 -0.87 -6.65 -8.22
C GLY A 3 0.16 -5.65 -7.69
N PHE A 4 1.42 -5.85 -8.07
CA PHE A 4 2.44 -4.80 -7.99
C PHE A 4 2.44 -4.04 -9.32
N ILE A 5 2.31 -2.72 -9.23
CA ILE A 5 2.23 -1.82 -10.38
C ILE A 5 3.29 -0.72 -10.24
N ALA A 6 3.63 -0.07 -11.36
CA ALA A 6 4.62 1.02 -11.40
C ALA A 6 5.93 0.69 -10.65
N THR A 7 6.37 -0.57 -10.71
CA THR A 7 7.60 -1.04 -10.07
C THR A 7 8.81 -0.39 -10.72
N VAL A 8 9.71 0.15 -9.90
CA VAL A 8 10.99 0.74 -10.32
C VAL A 8 12.11 -0.01 -9.60
N PRO A 9 12.66 -1.08 -10.21
CA PRO A 9 13.64 -1.96 -9.56
C PRO A 9 14.90 -1.23 -9.10
N SER A 10 15.40 -0.28 -9.90
CA SER A 10 16.58 0.52 -9.55
C SER A 10 16.42 1.33 -8.26
N HIS A 11 15.18 1.61 -7.85
CA HIS A 11 14.89 2.34 -6.63
C HIS A 11 14.43 1.42 -5.49
N LEU A 12 14.27 0.12 -5.74
CA LEU A 12 13.65 -0.85 -4.83
C LEU A 12 12.27 -0.35 -4.36
N ARG A 13 11.47 0.14 -5.32
CA ARG A 13 10.14 0.72 -5.06
C ARG A 13 9.07 0.06 -5.91
N THR A 14 7.90 -0.15 -5.35
CA THR A 14 6.70 -0.55 -6.11
C THR A 14 5.43 0.12 -5.59
N GLU A 15 4.42 0.27 -6.43
CA GLU A 15 3.06 0.59 -6.00
C GLU A 15 2.27 -0.72 -5.87
N MET A 16 1.45 -0.81 -4.82
CA MET A 16 0.56 -1.93 -4.56
C MET A 16 -0.84 -1.56 -5.05
N GLY A 17 -1.32 -2.29 -6.05
CA GLY A 17 -2.56 -2.02 -6.76
C GLY A 17 -3.48 -3.24 -6.82
N HIS A 18 -4.71 -3.01 -7.28
CA HIS A 18 -5.74 -4.05 -7.45
C HIS A 18 -6.00 -4.88 -6.18
N VAL A 19 -5.78 -4.31 -5.01
CA VAL A 19 -5.74 -5.07 -3.76
C VAL A 19 -7.13 -5.57 -3.33
N TRP A 20 -7.28 -6.89 -3.11
CA TRP A 20 -8.51 -7.52 -2.59
C TRP A 20 -8.36 -7.94 -1.12
N TYR A 21 -9.48 -8.02 -0.40
CA TYR A 21 -9.54 -8.07 1.06
C TYR A 21 -8.58 -9.06 1.74
N ASP A 22 -8.45 -10.30 1.25
CA ASP A 22 -7.62 -11.35 1.86
C ASP A 22 -6.12 -11.23 1.52
N THR A 23 -5.78 -10.73 0.32
CA THR A 23 -4.41 -10.83 -0.21
C THR A 23 -3.44 -9.77 0.30
N ARG A 24 -3.93 -8.71 0.93
CA ARG A 24 -3.16 -7.47 1.21
C ARG A 24 -2.04 -7.70 2.19
N TYR A 25 -2.33 -8.43 3.27
CA TYR A 25 -1.36 -8.76 4.30
C TYR A 25 -0.22 -9.64 3.77
N ARG A 26 -0.59 -10.67 2.99
CA ARG A 26 0.39 -11.53 2.30
C ARG A 26 1.21 -10.73 1.28
N GLY A 27 0.56 -9.79 0.60
CA GLY A 27 1.19 -8.86 -0.32
C GLY A 27 2.27 -7.98 0.30
N THR A 28 1.94 -7.34 1.41
CA THR A 28 2.89 -6.50 2.15
C THR A 28 4.08 -7.32 2.62
N PHE A 29 3.86 -8.49 3.23
CA PHE A 29 4.93 -9.41 3.60
C PHE A 29 5.82 -9.76 2.40
N TRP A 30 5.20 -10.19 1.30
CA TRP A 30 5.91 -10.62 0.11
C TRP A 30 6.78 -9.51 -0.49
N ALA A 31 6.27 -8.28 -0.52
CA ALA A 31 6.97 -7.11 -1.03
C ALA A 31 8.28 -6.81 -0.27
N PHE A 32 8.26 -6.93 1.06
CA PHE A 32 9.41 -6.60 1.90
C PHE A 32 10.35 -7.77 2.13
N GLU A 33 9.83 -8.96 2.43
CA GLU A 33 10.64 -10.10 2.87
C GLU A 33 11.18 -10.94 1.72
N GLU A 34 10.40 -11.14 0.65
CA GLU A 34 10.85 -11.96 -0.48
C GLU A 34 11.35 -11.11 -1.66
N LEU A 35 10.71 -9.97 -1.93
CA LEU A 35 11.07 -9.10 -3.07
C LEU A 35 12.07 -7.99 -2.71
N GLY A 36 12.30 -7.75 -1.41
CA GLY A 36 13.33 -6.81 -0.94
C GLY A 36 13.07 -5.34 -1.31
N PHE A 37 11.81 -4.94 -1.50
CA PHE A 37 11.50 -3.52 -1.72
C PHE A 37 11.77 -2.70 -0.46
N ARG A 38 12.34 -1.51 -0.64
CA ARG A 38 12.53 -0.53 0.43
C ARG A 38 11.34 0.39 0.61
N ARG A 39 10.46 0.44 -0.40
CA ARG A 39 9.27 1.30 -0.40
C ARG A 39 8.13 0.67 -1.18
N VAL A 40 6.99 0.54 -0.52
CA VAL A 40 5.73 0.13 -1.13
C VAL A 40 4.76 1.29 -1.06
N GLU A 41 4.18 1.66 -2.19
CA GLU A 41 3.25 2.79 -2.30
C GLU A 41 1.82 2.28 -2.42
N TRP A 42 0.86 3.05 -1.90
CA TRP A 42 -0.56 2.82 -2.09
C TRP A 42 -1.22 4.11 -2.54
N LYS A 43 -2.00 4.04 -3.62
CA LYS A 43 -2.70 5.19 -4.18
C LYS A 43 -4.18 4.92 -4.32
N CYS A 44 -5.02 5.78 -3.75
CA CYS A 44 -6.48 5.68 -3.89
C CYS A 44 -7.12 7.02 -4.29
N ASP A 45 -8.38 6.98 -4.74
CA ASP A 45 -9.21 8.17 -4.89
C ASP A 45 -9.62 8.64 -3.49
N GLU A 46 -9.62 9.95 -3.22
CA GLU A 46 -10.01 10.50 -1.91
C GLU A 46 -11.41 10.09 -1.47
N ARG A 47 -12.32 9.83 -2.42
CA ARG A 47 -13.69 9.40 -2.15
C ARG A 47 -13.78 7.92 -1.76
N ASN A 48 -12.74 7.13 -2.07
CA ASN A 48 -12.72 5.71 -1.77
C ASN A 48 -12.28 5.45 -0.32
N LYS A 49 -13.23 5.64 0.61
CA LYS A 49 -13.02 5.45 2.05
C LYS A 49 -12.55 4.03 2.40
N ALA A 50 -13.01 3.01 1.67
CA ALA A 50 -12.63 1.62 1.92
C ALA A 50 -11.15 1.37 1.58
N SER A 51 -10.66 1.90 0.46
CA SER A 51 -9.26 1.79 0.07
C SER A 51 -8.34 2.62 0.97
N LYS A 52 -8.77 3.82 1.36
CA LYS A 52 -8.08 4.63 2.36
C LYS A 52 -7.94 3.89 3.70
N GLY A 53 -9.06 3.40 4.24
CA GLY A 53 -9.05 2.67 5.51
C GLY A 53 -8.23 1.38 5.43
N ALA A 54 -8.16 0.74 4.26
CA ALA A 54 -7.29 -0.40 4.04
C ALA A 54 -5.81 -0.04 4.19
N ALA A 55 -5.35 1.02 3.51
CA ALA A 55 -3.98 1.49 3.59
C ALA A 55 -3.60 1.84 5.04
N GLU A 56 -4.45 2.61 5.71
CA GLU A 56 -4.27 2.98 7.13
C GLU A 56 -4.23 1.74 8.04
N SER A 57 -5.14 0.77 7.85
CA SER A 57 -5.19 -0.45 8.67
C SER A 57 -3.97 -1.36 8.51
N LEU A 58 -3.33 -1.30 7.34
CA LEU A 58 -2.10 -2.04 7.04
C LEU A 58 -0.86 -1.32 7.58
N GLY A 59 -0.98 -0.07 8.02
CA GLY A 59 0.12 0.73 8.53
C GLY A 59 0.85 1.56 7.48
N PHE A 60 0.24 1.81 6.31
CA PHE A 60 0.80 2.78 5.37
C PHE A 60 0.63 4.21 5.91
N ALA A 61 1.69 5.00 5.86
CA ALA A 61 1.69 6.41 6.24
C ALA A 61 1.14 7.27 5.09
N TYR A 62 0.31 8.26 5.41
CA TYR A 62 -0.17 9.25 4.44
C TYR A 62 0.92 10.28 4.14
N GLU A 63 1.17 10.53 2.85
CA GLU A 63 2.23 11.44 2.41
C GLU A 63 1.72 12.65 1.62
N GLY A 64 0.49 12.60 1.09
CA GLY A 64 -0.09 13.76 0.43
C GLY A 64 -1.24 13.47 -0.52
N ALA A 65 -1.80 14.55 -1.05
CA ALA A 65 -2.90 14.52 -2.01
C ALA A 65 -2.51 15.25 -3.29
N PHE A 66 -2.57 14.55 -4.41
CA PHE A 66 -2.38 15.15 -5.72
C PHE A 66 -3.76 15.57 -6.24
N ARG A 67 -4.08 16.85 -6.12
CA ARG A 67 -5.34 17.45 -6.57
C ARG A 67 -5.42 17.42 -8.09
N LYS A 68 -6.59 17.04 -8.63
CA LYS A 68 -6.80 16.90 -10.08
C LYS A 68 -5.74 16.03 -10.77
N HIS A 69 -5.27 14.98 -10.09
CA HIS A 69 -4.21 14.10 -10.58
C HIS A 69 -4.61 13.42 -11.89
N MET A 70 -5.88 12.99 -12.02
CA MET A 70 -6.36 12.27 -13.20
C MET A 70 -7.81 12.63 -13.50
N VAL A 71 -8.19 12.57 -14.77
CA VAL A 71 -9.59 12.46 -15.18
C VAL A 71 -9.92 10.96 -15.25
N VAL A 72 -10.88 10.52 -14.45
CA VAL A 72 -11.32 9.11 -14.44
C VAL A 72 -12.59 8.95 -15.28
N ARG A 73 -13.17 7.74 -15.27
CA ARG A 73 -14.46 7.48 -15.95
C ARG A 73 -15.49 8.53 -15.51
N ASP A 74 -16.36 8.88 -16.45
CA ASP A 74 -17.42 9.89 -16.29
C ASP A 74 -16.90 11.34 -16.19
N GLY A 75 -15.65 11.60 -16.60
CA GLY A 75 -15.07 12.94 -16.66
C GLY A 75 -14.70 13.54 -15.30
N PHE A 76 -14.77 12.74 -14.23
CA PHE A 76 -14.50 13.21 -12.88
C PHE A 76 -13.01 13.50 -12.66
N ALA A 77 -12.71 14.68 -12.10
CA ALA A 77 -11.36 15.06 -11.72
C ALA A 77 -10.97 14.44 -10.36
N ARG A 78 -10.23 13.33 -10.41
CA ARG A 78 -9.76 12.59 -9.23
C ARG A 78 -8.64 13.34 -8.51
N THR A 79 -8.84 13.56 -7.21
CA THR A 79 -7.74 13.75 -6.25
C THR A 79 -7.22 12.38 -5.82
N SER A 80 -5.91 12.16 -5.96
CA SER A 80 -5.28 10.92 -5.52
C SER A 80 -4.60 11.10 -4.19
N LEU A 81 -4.97 10.29 -3.20
CA LEU A 81 -4.26 10.20 -1.94
C LEU A 81 -3.10 9.22 -2.10
N TYR A 82 -1.92 9.64 -1.64
CA TYR A 82 -0.69 8.85 -1.65
C TYR A 82 -0.34 8.43 -0.24
N PHE A 83 -0.07 7.14 -0.11
CA PHE A 83 0.45 6.53 1.10
C PHE A 83 1.68 5.70 0.76
N ALA A 84 2.53 5.48 1.74
CA ALA A 84 3.67 4.60 1.60
C ALA A 84 4.01 3.87 2.89
N MET A 85 4.71 2.76 2.73
CA MET A 85 5.37 2.03 3.80
C MET A 85 6.81 1.80 3.36
N THR A 86 7.74 2.12 4.24
CA THR A 86 9.16 1.82 4.04
C THR A 86 9.53 0.48 4.68
N ASP A 87 10.69 -0.04 4.32
CA ASP A 87 11.28 -1.20 4.99
C ASP A 87 11.48 -0.97 6.50
N ASN A 88 11.82 0.25 6.91
CA ASN A 88 11.90 0.62 8.33
C ASN A 88 10.51 0.54 9.01
N ASP A 89 9.47 1.15 8.42
CA ASP A 89 8.10 1.08 8.97
C ASP A 89 7.65 -0.39 9.14
N TRP A 90 7.98 -1.22 8.15
CA TRP A 90 7.71 -2.64 8.14
C TRP A 90 8.39 -3.36 9.31
N ARG A 91 9.71 -3.20 9.45
CA ARG A 91 10.54 -3.87 10.46
C ARG A 91 10.20 -3.41 11.87
N ASP A 92 10.01 -2.12 12.06
CA ASP A 92 9.90 -1.50 13.38
C ASP A 92 8.52 -1.70 14.00
N SER A 93 7.46 -1.82 13.18
CA SER A 93 6.10 -1.83 13.72
C SER A 93 5.11 -2.77 13.02
N VAL A 94 5.11 -2.84 11.68
CA VAL A 94 4.02 -3.50 10.95
C VAL A 94 4.16 -5.02 10.99
N LYS A 95 5.38 -5.55 10.84
CA LYS A 95 5.66 -7.00 10.83
C LYS A 95 5.16 -7.67 12.12
N GLY A 96 5.52 -7.12 13.27
CA GLY A 96 5.10 -7.65 14.57
C GLY A 96 3.58 -7.60 14.78
N LYS A 97 2.93 -6.49 14.41
CA LYS A 97 1.46 -6.38 14.48
C LYS A 97 0.77 -7.39 13.57
N LEU A 98 1.31 -7.59 12.38
CA LEU A 98 0.76 -8.53 11.42
C LEU A 98 0.88 -9.98 11.89
N TRP A 99 2.04 -10.37 12.40
CA TRP A 99 2.26 -11.73 12.90
C TRP A 99 1.35 -12.07 14.07
N LYS A 100 1.14 -11.13 14.99
CA LYS A 100 0.15 -11.27 16.07
C LYS A 100 -1.26 -11.46 15.52
N ARG A 101 -1.64 -10.68 14.50
CA ARG A 101 -2.96 -10.78 13.87
C ARG A 101 -3.19 -12.11 13.14
N LEU A 102 -2.14 -12.68 12.56
CA LEU A 102 -2.21 -13.94 11.83
C LEU A 102 -2.00 -15.18 12.73
N GLY A 103 -1.75 -15.00 14.02
CA GLY A 103 -1.49 -16.10 14.95
C GLY A 103 -0.16 -16.83 14.69
N ILE A 104 0.80 -16.17 14.04
CA ILE A 104 2.10 -16.75 13.66
C ILE A 104 3.16 -16.46 14.74
N ALA A 105 2.95 -15.43 15.57
CA ALA A 105 3.80 -15.13 16.72
C ALA A 105 3.29 -15.82 17.99
N SER A 106 4.20 -16.49 18.71
CA SER A 106 4.04 -17.02 20.07
C SER A 106 3.90 -15.91 21.11
#